data_AF-A0A534IG72-F1
#
_entry.id   AF-A0A534IG72-F1
#
_cell.length_a   1.000
_cell.length_b   1.000
_cell.length_c   1.000
_cell.angle_alpha   90.00
_cell.angle_beta   90.00
_cell.angle_gamma   90.00
#
_symmetry.space_group_name_H-M   'P 1'
#
loop_
_entity.id
_entity.type
_entity.pdbx_description
1 polymer ?
#
loop_
_entity_poly.entity_id
_entity_poly.type
_entity_poly.pdbx_seq_one_letter_code
_entity_poly.pdbx_strand_id
1 'polypeptide(L)'
;MPNLRDCLNGPARSLPQHNEARPPIAEANAIRQLTETAAKMHPRVHIAHVSSPAGMEAVANSSFTAEVAPHHLLLDATMPLKARGKVNPPLRAPGDRAALWRGFVDGRIATLGSDHAPHTVEEKDGSFESAPAGVPGVETMGPLSASLLGLEAGAIELGHFADLVVVDPREVVAVRAKDLHSKCGWTPFEGFEAVFPQATYVRGELAAEGRTLVGERLGKPIASRSPGSPVPALGEAGEPS
;
A
#
# COMPACT_ATOMS: atom_id res chain seq x y z
N MET A 1 19.98 21.67 -8.25
CA MET A 1 19.69 20.25 -7.94
C MET A 1 20.58 19.85 -6.78
N PRO A 2 20.08 19.21 -5.71
CA PRO A 2 20.94 18.71 -4.64
C PRO A 2 21.96 17.72 -5.21
N ASN A 3 23.23 17.83 -4.81
CA ASN A 3 24.30 16.95 -5.26
C ASN A 3 24.10 15.56 -4.65
N LEU A 4 24.30 14.48 -5.43
CA LEU A 4 24.20 13.10 -4.93
C LEU A 4 25.14 12.85 -3.72
N ARG A 5 26.27 13.59 -3.65
CA ARG A 5 27.18 13.57 -2.50
C ARG A 5 26.56 14.13 -1.22
N ASP A 6 25.64 15.09 -1.33
CA ASP A 6 24.97 15.70 -0.16
C ASP A 6 23.92 14.74 0.44
N CYS A 7 23.43 13.77 -0.35
CA CYS A 7 22.54 12.70 0.11
C CYS A 7 23.28 11.62 0.95
N LEU A 8 24.61 11.66 1.00
CA LEU A 8 25.48 10.68 1.67
C LEU A 8 26.02 11.20 3.02
N ASN A 9 25.45 12.27 3.58
CA ASN A 9 25.90 12.94 4.80
C ASN A 9 25.58 12.16 6.10
N GLY A 10 26.05 10.92 6.19
CA GLY A 10 25.88 10.06 7.37
C GLY A 10 24.51 9.38 7.45
N PRO A 11 24.28 8.55 8.49
CA PRO A 11 23.00 7.88 8.67
C PRO A 11 21.90 8.89 8.98
N ALA A 12 20.75 8.76 8.31
CA ALA A 12 19.58 9.58 8.60
C ALA A 12 19.12 9.36 10.04
N ARG A 13 18.72 10.43 10.74
CA ARG A 13 18.26 10.41 12.14
C ARG A 13 16.79 10.81 12.31
N SER A 14 16.13 11.16 11.21
CA SER A 14 14.74 11.60 11.18
C SER A 14 14.12 11.33 9.82
N LEU A 15 12.79 11.40 9.73
CA LEU A 15 12.07 11.23 8.46
C LEU A 15 12.46 12.27 7.40
N PRO A 16 12.61 13.58 7.71
CA PRO A 16 13.10 14.55 6.74
C PRO A 16 14.49 14.19 6.20
N GLN A 17 15.43 13.81 7.07
CA GLN A 17 16.77 13.40 6.66
C GLN A 17 16.76 12.11 5.83
N HIS A 18 15.87 11.16 6.16
CA HIS A 18 15.70 9.91 5.39
C HIS A 18 15.13 10.19 3.99
N ASN A 19 14.24 11.19 3.86
CA ASN A 19 13.74 11.66 2.58
C ASN A 19 14.81 12.40 1.78
N GLU A 20 15.60 13.28 2.41
CA GLU A 20 16.71 14.01 1.79
C GLU A 20 17.79 13.05 1.26
N ALA A 21 18.13 12.00 2.01
CA ALA A 21 19.10 10.99 1.60
C ALA A 21 18.63 10.12 0.42
N ARG A 22 17.32 10.10 0.15
CA ARG A 22 16.68 9.27 -0.90
C ARG A 22 15.72 10.13 -1.71
N PRO A 23 16.19 11.19 -2.39
CA PRO A 23 15.32 12.23 -2.94
C PRO A 23 14.39 11.69 -4.04
N PRO A 24 13.24 12.35 -4.31
CA PRO A 24 12.32 11.96 -5.39
C PRO A 24 12.97 11.71 -6.76
N ILE A 25 14.03 12.47 -7.07
CA ILE A 25 14.76 12.32 -8.33
C ILE A 25 15.48 10.97 -8.45
N ALA A 26 15.86 10.34 -7.33
CA ALA A 26 16.48 9.02 -7.33
C ALA A 26 15.49 7.94 -7.80
N GLU A 27 14.25 8.00 -7.31
CA GLU A 27 13.14 7.15 -7.76
C GLU A 27 12.87 7.36 -9.25
N ALA A 28 12.74 8.62 -9.69
CA ALA A 28 12.49 8.94 -11.09
C ALA A 28 13.63 8.52 -12.03
N ASN A 29 14.89 8.65 -11.60
CA ASN A 29 16.06 8.20 -12.35
C ASN A 29 16.04 6.67 -12.53
N ALA A 30 15.74 5.92 -11.46
CA ALA A 30 15.68 4.47 -11.51
C ALA A 30 14.59 3.99 -12.49
N ILE A 31 13.41 4.62 -12.46
CA ILE A 31 12.33 4.31 -13.40
C ILE A 31 12.75 4.61 -14.84
N ARG A 32 13.35 5.78 -15.11
CA ARG A 32 13.82 6.13 -16.47
C ARG A 32 14.88 5.16 -17.00
N GLN A 33 15.85 4.79 -16.16
CA GLN A 33 16.86 3.80 -16.53
C GLN A 33 16.24 2.42 -16.84
N LEU A 34 15.22 2.03 -16.07
CA LEU A 34 14.47 0.81 -16.34
C LEU A 34 13.69 0.93 -17.66
N THR A 35 13.09 2.08 -17.97
CA THR A 35 12.41 2.34 -19.24
C THR A 35 13.33 2.16 -20.44
N GLU A 36 14.53 2.76 -20.40
CA GLU A 36 15.55 2.62 -21.45
C GLU A 36 15.99 1.15 -21.65
N THR A 37 16.09 0.41 -20.56
CA THR A 37 16.48 -1.02 -20.59
C THR A 37 15.33 -1.88 -21.13
N ALA A 38 14.10 -1.64 -20.66
CA ALA A 38 12.90 -2.37 -21.08
C ALA A 38 12.58 -2.14 -22.56
N ALA A 39 12.91 -0.97 -23.13
CA ALA A 39 12.72 -0.69 -24.55
C ALA A 39 13.45 -1.69 -25.48
N LYS A 40 14.49 -2.38 -24.99
CA LYS A 40 15.26 -3.38 -25.75
C LYS A 40 14.68 -4.79 -25.67
N MET A 41 13.94 -5.09 -24.59
CA MET A 41 13.50 -6.44 -24.23
C MET A 41 11.97 -6.58 -24.28
N HIS A 42 11.25 -5.46 -24.37
CA HIS A 42 9.79 -5.33 -24.33
C HIS A 42 9.09 -6.12 -23.19
N PRO A 43 9.58 -6.11 -21.94
CA PRO A 43 8.89 -6.78 -20.82
C PRO A 43 7.65 -5.99 -20.40
N ARG A 44 6.71 -6.69 -19.75
CA ARG A 44 5.67 -6.04 -18.95
C ARG A 44 6.25 -5.69 -17.59
N VAL A 45 6.27 -4.40 -17.24
CA VAL A 45 6.83 -3.91 -15.98
C VAL A 45 5.75 -3.26 -15.14
N HIS A 46 5.80 -3.54 -13.85
CA HIS A 46 5.00 -2.90 -12.82
C HIS A 46 5.94 -2.28 -11.79
N ILE A 47 5.77 -0.99 -11.51
CA ILE A 47 6.55 -0.25 -10.52
C ILE A 47 5.78 -0.30 -9.19
N ALA A 48 6.36 -0.98 -8.21
CA ALA A 48 5.82 -1.03 -6.85
C ALA A 48 5.90 0.35 -6.18
N HIS A 49 4.93 0.64 -5.32
CA HIS A 49 4.90 1.73 -4.32
C HIS A 49 5.56 3.05 -4.77
N VAL A 50 5.09 3.62 -5.89
CA VAL A 50 5.51 4.97 -6.34
C VAL A 50 5.16 5.98 -5.26
N SER A 51 6.13 6.80 -4.87
CA SER A 51 6.00 7.67 -3.69
C SER A 51 6.06 9.15 -4.00
N SER A 52 6.44 9.52 -5.23
CA SER A 52 6.72 10.91 -5.57
C SER A 52 6.11 11.35 -6.91
N PRO A 53 5.81 12.65 -7.08
CA PRO A 53 5.33 13.18 -8.36
C PRO A 53 6.33 12.97 -9.50
N ALA A 54 7.63 13.07 -9.20
CA ALA A 54 8.69 12.81 -10.17
C ALA A 54 8.72 11.33 -10.60
N GLY A 55 8.52 10.39 -9.66
CA GLY A 55 8.39 8.97 -9.98
C GLY A 55 7.15 8.69 -10.82
N MET A 56 6.01 9.26 -10.44
CA MET A 56 4.75 9.16 -11.19
C MET A 56 4.88 9.68 -12.62
N GLU A 57 5.52 10.84 -12.82
CA GLU A 57 5.76 11.40 -14.14
C GLU A 57 6.70 10.51 -14.97
N ALA A 58 7.72 9.91 -14.34
CA ALA A 58 8.59 8.94 -15.01
C ALA A 58 7.82 7.69 -15.46
N VAL A 59 6.87 7.18 -14.66
CA VAL A 59 5.98 6.08 -15.05
C VAL A 59 5.08 6.50 -16.22
N ALA A 60 4.48 7.69 -16.16
CA ALA A 60 3.58 8.18 -17.20
C ALA A 60 4.27 8.32 -18.58
N ASN A 61 5.58 8.59 -18.58
CA ASN A 61 6.41 8.65 -19.79
C ASN A 61 6.97 7.28 -20.23
N SER A 62 6.47 6.19 -19.66
CA SER A 62 6.86 4.82 -19.96
C SER A 62 5.65 3.97 -20.36
N SER A 63 5.88 2.71 -20.75
CA SER A 63 4.80 1.73 -20.95
C SER A 63 4.46 0.92 -19.70
N PHE A 64 4.93 1.37 -18.53
CA PHE A 64 4.83 0.62 -17.28
C PHE A 64 3.49 0.86 -16.59
N THR A 65 3.12 -0.08 -15.74
CA THR A 65 2.06 0.14 -14.75
C THR A 65 2.68 0.49 -13.40
N ALA A 66 1.91 1.05 -12.49
CA ALA A 66 2.39 1.35 -11.14
C ALA A 66 1.29 1.21 -10.10
N GLU A 67 1.72 1.05 -8.86
CA GLU A 67 0.88 1.15 -7.67
C GLU A 67 1.44 2.23 -6.73
N VAL A 68 0.60 2.69 -5.81
CA VAL A 68 0.97 3.57 -4.69
C VAL A 68 0.52 2.93 -3.38
N ALA A 69 1.26 3.15 -2.29
CA ALA A 69 0.86 2.66 -0.98
C ALA A 69 0.02 3.70 -0.21
N PRO A 70 -0.98 3.29 0.59
CA PRO A 70 -1.80 4.21 1.39
C PRO A 70 -0.96 5.15 2.26
N HIS A 71 0.14 4.67 2.83
CA HIS A 71 1.02 5.50 3.66
C HIS A 71 1.71 6.62 2.87
N HIS A 72 1.97 6.47 1.57
CA HIS A 72 2.48 7.56 0.72
C HIS A 72 1.40 8.57 0.32
N LEU A 73 0.12 8.21 0.40
CA LEU A 73 -1.01 9.11 0.16
C LEU A 73 -1.44 9.85 1.43
N LEU A 74 -1.31 9.19 2.59
CA LEU A 74 -1.82 9.64 3.87
C LEU A 74 -0.78 10.34 4.75
N LEU A 75 0.47 9.87 4.73
CA LEU A 75 1.53 10.32 5.64
C LEU A 75 2.59 11.13 4.89
N ASP A 76 3.29 12.01 5.62
CA ASP A 76 4.41 12.79 5.08
C ASP A 76 5.58 12.84 6.07
N ALA A 77 6.75 13.27 5.57
CA ALA A 77 8.00 13.25 6.32
C ALA A 77 8.03 14.25 7.49
N THR A 78 7.06 15.17 7.60
CA THR A 78 7.01 16.17 8.67
C THR A 78 6.18 15.72 9.87
N MET A 79 5.40 14.64 9.72
CA MET A 79 4.60 14.09 10.80
C MET A 79 5.49 13.51 11.93
N PRO A 80 5.08 13.62 13.20
CA PRO A 80 5.87 13.21 14.37
C PRO A 80 5.90 11.69 14.61
N LEU A 81 6.08 10.89 13.55
CA LEU A 81 6.01 9.42 13.58
C LEU A 81 7.32 8.76 14.02
N LYS A 82 8.39 9.54 14.22
CA LYS A 82 9.74 9.04 14.54
C LYS A 82 10.16 7.92 13.56
N ALA A 83 10.80 6.85 14.05
CA ALA A 83 11.19 5.71 13.23
C ALA A 83 10.01 4.86 12.74
N ARG A 84 8.82 4.98 13.36
CA ARG A 84 7.62 4.23 12.96
C ARG A 84 7.13 4.64 11.56
N GLY A 85 7.46 5.85 11.09
CA GLY A 85 7.22 6.28 9.71
C GLY A 85 8.33 5.93 8.70
N LYS A 86 9.40 5.23 9.12
CA LYS A 86 10.55 4.90 8.25
C LYS A 86 10.16 3.79 7.26
N VAL A 87 10.07 4.14 5.98
CA VAL A 87 9.75 3.24 4.84
C VAL A 87 10.68 3.52 3.66
N ASN A 88 10.67 2.65 2.64
CA ASN A 88 11.40 2.82 1.38
C ASN A 88 10.47 2.47 0.20
N PRO A 89 10.20 3.39 -0.75
CA PRO A 89 10.65 4.79 -0.80
C PRO A 89 10.16 5.59 0.42
N PRO A 90 10.88 6.64 0.85
CA PRO A 90 10.56 7.37 2.07
C PRO A 90 9.24 8.14 1.94
N LEU A 91 8.61 8.44 3.09
CA LEU A 91 7.55 9.45 3.13
C LEU A 91 8.09 10.77 2.58
N ARG A 92 7.33 11.43 1.71
CA ARG A 92 7.74 12.66 1.01
C ARG A 92 7.29 13.91 1.73
N ALA A 93 7.64 15.08 1.20
CA ALA A 93 7.16 16.34 1.72
C ALA A 93 5.63 16.46 1.55
N PRO A 94 4.93 17.28 2.37
CA PRO A 94 3.47 17.45 2.26
C PRO A 94 2.99 17.85 0.86
N GLY A 95 3.76 18.68 0.15
CA GLY A 95 3.46 19.08 -1.22
C GLY A 95 3.57 17.93 -2.24
N ASP A 96 4.55 17.04 -2.06
CA ASP A 96 4.72 15.85 -2.89
C ASP A 96 3.58 14.85 -2.63
N ARG A 97 3.24 14.60 -1.36
CA ARG A 97 2.09 13.79 -0.96
C ARG A 97 0.80 14.29 -1.61
N ALA A 98 0.54 15.60 -1.55
CA ALA A 98 -0.66 16.20 -2.14
C ALA A 98 -0.67 16.13 -3.68
N ALA A 99 0.48 16.16 -4.34
CA ALA A 99 0.58 15.95 -5.78
C ALA A 99 0.41 14.47 -6.17
N LEU A 100 0.95 13.54 -5.37
CA LEU A 100 0.73 12.10 -5.55
C LEU A 100 -0.74 11.73 -5.36
N TRP A 101 -1.41 12.30 -4.36
CA TRP A 101 -2.85 12.18 -4.14
C TRP A 101 -3.66 12.58 -5.37
N ARG A 102 -3.41 13.77 -5.91
CA ARG A 102 -4.08 14.24 -7.13
C ARG A 102 -3.86 13.29 -8.30
N GLY A 103 -2.62 12.84 -8.50
CA GLY A 103 -2.29 11.88 -9.54
C GLY A 103 -3.00 10.53 -9.39
N PHE A 104 -3.17 10.04 -8.17
CA PHE A 104 -3.95 8.84 -7.89
C PHE A 104 -5.44 9.04 -8.20
N VAL A 105 -6.04 10.13 -7.70
CA VAL A 105 -7.46 10.45 -7.95
C VAL A 105 -7.75 10.67 -9.44
N ASP A 106 -6.81 11.29 -10.17
CA ASP A 106 -6.91 11.53 -11.62
C ASP A 106 -6.60 10.27 -12.45
N GLY A 107 -6.33 9.12 -11.81
CA GLY A 107 -6.10 7.83 -12.47
C GLY A 107 -4.72 7.64 -13.10
N ARG A 108 -3.75 8.52 -12.81
CA ARG A 108 -2.36 8.38 -13.28
C ARG A 108 -1.63 7.22 -12.58
N ILE A 109 -2.11 6.82 -11.39
CA ILE A 109 -1.73 5.59 -10.70
C ILE A 109 -3.03 4.84 -10.38
N ALA A 110 -3.21 3.66 -10.96
CA ALA A 110 -4.50 2.96 -10.93
C ALA A 110 -4.61 1.87 -9.84
N THR A 111 -3.52 1.60 -9.12
CA THR A 111 -3.43 0.47 -8.19
C THR A 111 -2.99 0.92 -6.80
N LEU A 112 -3.56 0.31 -5.76
CA LEU A 112 -3.09 0.41 -4.38
C LEU A 112 -2.39 -0.89 -3.96
N GLY A 113 -1.23 -0.77 -3.32
CA GLY A 113 -0.47 -1.89 -2.74
C GLY A 113 -0.11 -1.60 -1.29
N SER A 114 -0.13 -2.60 -0.40
CA SER A 114 0.07 -2.33 1.04
C SER A 114 1.50 -2.03 1.41
N ASP A 115 2.44 -2.54 0.61
CA ASP A 115 3.87 -2.56 0.95
C ASP A 115 4.08 -3.02 2.41
N HIS A 116 3.34 -4.07 2.80
CA HIS A 116 3.33 -4.59 4.16
C HIS A 116 4.68 -5.24 4.47
N ALA A 117 5.44 -4.58 5.35
CA ALA A 117 6.73 -5.04 5.85
C ALA A 117 6.80 -4.74 7.35
N PRO A 118 6.09 -5.52 8.19
CA PRO A 118 5.96 -5.26 9.61
C PRO A 118 7.27 -5.55 10.33
N HIS A 119 7.49 -4.80 11.42
CA HIS A 119 8.57 -4.99 12.39
C HIS A 119 7.97 -4.82 13.78
N THR A 120 8.58 -5.43 14.79
CA THR A 120 8.07 -5.34 16.17
C THR A 120 8.19 -3.92 16.72
N VAL A 121 7.45 -3.64 17.80
CA VAL A 121 7.53 -2.35 18.49
C VAL A 121 8.96 -2.09 18.98
N GLU A 122 9.62 -3.11 19.53
CA GLU A 122 10.98 -3.04 20.04
C GLU A 122 11.99 -2.69 18.95
N GLU A 123 11.84 -3.28 17.75
CA GLU A 123 12.69 -2.97 16.59
C GLU A 123 12.52 -1.52 16.12
N LYS A 124 11.31 -0.95 16.27
CA LYS A 124 10.99 0.41 15.84
C LYS A 124 11.22 1.48 16.91
N ASP A 125 11.25 1.12 18.19
CA ASP A 125 11.46 2.05 19.31
C ASP A 125 12.94 2.32 19.61
N GLY A 126 13.86 1.61 18.92
CA GLY A 126 15.28 1.92 18.90
C GLY A 126 15.63 3.25 18.23
N SER A 127 16.92 3.49 18.00
CA SER A 127 17.36 4.72 17.31
C SER A 127 16.86 4.74 15.87
N PHE A 128 16.59 5.93 15.32
CA PHE A 128 16.14 6.06 13.92
C PHE A 128 17.13 5.43 12.94
N GLU A 129 18.43 5.53 13.24
CA GLU A 129 19.50 4.97 12.40
C GLU A 129 19.36 3.46 12.25
N SER A 130 19.18 2.75 13.37
CA SER A 130 19.12 1.28 13.43
C SER A 130 17.74 0.71 13.14
N ALA A 131 16.66 1.46 13.36
CA ALA A 131 15.31 0.97 13.15
C ALA A 131 15.09 0.54 11.69
N PRO A 132 14.51 -0.65 11.43
CA PRO A 132 14.28 -1.12 10.07
C PRO A 132 13.20 -0.30 9.36
N ALA A 133 13.30 -0.23 8.03
CA ALA A 133 12.29 0.39 7.19
C ALA A 133 11.17 -0.60 6.90
N GLY A 134 9.92 -0.14 6.98
CA GLY A 134 8.72 -0.96 6.80
C GLY A 134 7.65 -0.60 7.81
N VAL A 135 6.40 -0.81 7.40
CA VAL A 135 5.19 -0.60 8.19
C VAL A 135 4.19 -1.74 7.97
N PRO A 136 3.36 -2.07 8.96
CA PRO A 136 2.22 -2.93 8.74
C PRO A 136 1.15 -2.19 7.90
N GLY A 137 0.71 -2.78 6.79
CA GLY A 137 -0.40 -2.21 6.00
C GLY A 137 -1.51 -3.17 5.54
N VAL A 138 -1.39 -4.49 5.75
CA VAL A 138 -2.33 -5.47 5.15
C VAL A 138 -3.75 -5.37 5.73
N GLU A 139 -3.90 -5.34 7.05
CA GLU A 139 -5.21 -5.26 7.72
C GLU A 139 -5.85 -3.88 7.53
N THR A 140 -5.03 -2.82 7.55
CA THR A 140 -5.49 -1.44 7.40
C THR A 140 -5.80 -1.07 5.96
N MET A 141 -5.37 -1.86 4.96
CA MET A 141 -5.54 -1.56 3.53
C MET A 141 -7.01 -1.31 3.18
N GLY A 142 -7.90 -2.21 3.60
CA GLY A 142 -9.34 -2.11 3.36
C GLY A 142 -9.95 -0.82 3.91
N PRO A 143 -9.94 -0.60 5.24
CA PRO A 143 -10.51 0.61 5.85
C PRO A 143 -9.86 1.90 5.34
N LEU A 144 -8.53 1.93 5.17
CA LEU A 144 -7.85 3.13 4.67
C LEU A 144 -8.21 3.41 3.21
N SER A 145 -8.27 2.40 2.33
CA SER A 145 -8.67 2.59 0.94
C SER A 145 -10.12 3.05 0.83
N ALA A 146 -11.01 2.48 1.65
CA ALA A 146 -12.41 2.91 1.70
C ALA A 146 -12.52 4.37 2.14
N SER A 147 -11.84 4.76 3.22
CA SER A 147 -11.78 6.14 3.69
C SER A 147 -11.21 7.10 2.63
N LEU A 148 -10.08 6.73 2.01
CA LEU A 148 -9.44 7.49 0.93
C LEU A 148 -10.40 7.73 -0.24
N LEU A 149 -11.11 6.69 -0.67
CA LEU A 149 -12.00 6.75 -1.82
C LEU A 149 -13.42 7.23 -1.46
N GLY A 150 -13.68 7.60 -0.20
CA GLY A 150 -15.01 8.00 0.27
C GLY A 150 -16.06 6.90 0.08
N LEU A 151 -15.66 5.64 0.25
CA LEU A 151 -16.52 4.47 0.14
C LEU A 151 -17.12 4.13 1.50
N GLU A 152 -18.40 3.79 1.53
CA GLU A 152 -19.09 3.22 2.70
C GLU A 152 -18.71 1.73 2.87
N ALA A 153 -17.41 1.44 3.07
CA ALA A 153 -16.86 0.09 3.16
C ALA A 153 -15.71 0.01 4.20
N GLY A 154 -15.26 -1.20 4.54
CA GLY A 154 -14.05 -1.42 5.35
C GLY A 154 -14.18 -1.21 6.86
N ALA A 155 -15.38 -0.97 7.40
CA ALA A 155 -15.65 -0.87 8.83
C ALA A 155 -16.82 -1.80 9.24
N ILE A 156 -16.78 -2.32 10.46
CA ILE A 156 -17.87 -3.13 11.05
C ILE A 156 -18.72 -2.21 11.93
N GLU A 157 -19.64 -1.48 11.30
CA GLU A 157 -20.49 -0.47 11.95
C GLU A 157 -21.91 -0.50 11.37
N LEU A 158 -22.89 -0.05 12.15
CA LEU A 158 -24.27 0.06 11.68
C LEU A 158 -24.35 1.04 10.49
N GLY A 159 -25.00 0.60 9.40
CA GLY A 159 -25.17 1.41 8.19
C GLY A 159 -24.15 1.14 7.09
N HIS A 160 -23.08 0.39 7.36
CA HIS A 160 -22.08 -0.01 6.35
C HIS A 160 -22.50 -1.29 5.60
N PHE A 161 -21.88 -1.54 4.44
CA PHE A 161 -22.03 -2.84 3.78
C PHE A 161 -21.48 -3.95 4.68
N ALA A 162 -22.24 -5.02 4.86
CA ALA A 162 -21.81 -6.23 5.56
C ALA A 162 -20.87 -7.07 4.67
N ASP A 163 -19.75 -6.46 4.26
CA ASP A 163 -18.62 -7.12 3.63
C ASP A 163 -17.72 -7.69 4.74
N LEU A 164 -17.91 -8.97 5.07
CA LEU A 164 -17.31 -9.60 6.25
C LEU A 164 -16.54 -10.85 5.86
N VAL A 165 -15.43 -11.11 6.56
CA VAL A 165 -14.71 -12.38 6.49
C VAL A 165 -14.68 -12.99 7.88
N VAL A 166 -15.18 -14.21 8.00
CA VAL A 166 -15.15 -15.01 9.23
C VAL A 166 -13.94 -15.93 9.16
N VAL A 167 -13.07 -15.88 10.16
CA VAL A 167 -11.89 -16.73 10.30
C VAL A 167 -11.88 -17.36 11.69
N ASP A 168 -11.41 -18.60 11.79
CA ASP A 168 -11.04 -19.20 13.08
C ASP A 168 -9.51 -19.27 13.18
N PRO A 169 -8.86 -18.45 14.02
CA PRO A 169 -7.41 -18.39 14.11
C PRO A 169 -6.77 -19.69 14.65
N ARG A 170 -7.57 -20.62 15.18
CA ARG A 170 -7.10 -21.93 15.66
C ARG A 170 -7.07 -22.98 14.54
N GLU A 171 -7.73 -22.73 13.42
CA GLU A 171 -7.80 -23.65 12.28
C GLU A 171 -6.68 -23.35 11.28
N VAL A 172 -5.46 -23.73 11.66
CA VAL A 172 -4.29 -23.66 10.80
C VAL A 172 -4.21 -24.90 9.91
N VAL A 173 -4.08 -24.70 8.60
CA VAL A 173 -3.99 -25.78 7.62
C VAL A 173 -2.92 -25.49 6.57
N ALA A 174 -2.37 -26.55 5.97
CA ALA A 174 -1.40 -26.39 4.89
C ALA A 174 -2.04 -25.78 3.64
N VAL A 175 -1.38 -24.80 3.04
CA VAL A 175 -1.73 -24.22 1.74
C VAL A 175 -1.50 -25.26 0.66
N ARG A 176 -2.53 -25.53 -0.15
CA ARG A 176 -2.46 -26.45 -1.28
C ARG A 176 -3.02 -25.78 -2.53
N ALA A 177 -2.27 -25.79 -3.63
CA ALA A 177 -2.68 -25.12 -4.87
C ALA A 177 -4.08 -25.56 -5.36
N LYS A 178 -4.39 -26.85 -5.22
CA LYS A 178 -5.68 -27.45 -5.60
C LYS A 178 -6.88 -26.89 -4.83
N ASP A 179 -6.62 -26.33 -3.65
CA ASP A 179 -7.65 -25.80 -2.75
C ASP A 179 -7.86 -24.29 -2.95
N LEU A 180 -7.08 -23.66 -3.84
CA LEU A 180 -7.19 -22.23 -4.15
C LEU A 180 -8.08 -22.03 -5.38
N HIS A 181 -8.90 -20.99 -5.37
CA HIS A 181 -9.74 -20.60 -6.51
C HIS A 181 -8.97 -19.98 -7.68
N SER A 182 -7.64 -20.06 -7.68
CA SER A 182 -6.79 -19.49 -8.72
C SER A 182 -6.78 -20.38 -9.97
N LYS A 183 -6.93 -19.76 -11.15
CA LYS A 183 -6.83 -20.46 -12.44
C LYS A 183 -5.43 -20.98 -12.75
N CYS A 184 -4.41 -20.52 -12.03
CA CYS A 184 -3.01 -20.86 -12.30
C CYS A 184 -2.64 -22.29 -11.89
N GLY A 185 -3.37 -22.90 -10.95
CA GLY A 185 -3.14 -24.29 -10.53
C GLY A 185 -1.85 -24.56 -9.75
N TRP A 186 -1.11 -23.53 -9.35
CA TRP A 186 0.09 -23.63 -8.51
C TRP A 186 0.17 -22.44 -7.53
N THR A 187 0.94 -22.59 -6.45
CA THR A 187 1.21 -21.52 -5.47
C THR A 187 2.66 -21.62 -4.97
N PRO A 188 3.38 -20.50 -4.80
CA PRO A 188 4.73 -20.52 -4.21
C PRO A 188 4.73 -20.90 -2.72
N PHE A 189 3.55 -20.93 -2.09
CA PHE A 189 3.37 -21.23 -0.67
C PHE A 189 2.93 -22.67 -0.42
N GLU A 190 3.10 -23.58 -1.39
CA GLU A 190 2.67 -24.98 -1.25
C GLU A 190 3.28 -25.60 0.02
N GLY A 191 2.42 -26.16 0.88
CA GLY A 191 2.82 -26.78 2.15
C GLY A 191 3.00 -25.82 3.33
N PHE A 192 2.88 -24.51 3.16
CA PHE A 192 2.98 -23.54 4.25
C PHE A 192 1.72 -23.61 5.13
N GLU A 193 1.83 -23.33 6.42
CA GLU A 193 0.69 -23.26 7.32
C GLU A 193 0.00 -21.89 7.25
N ALA A 194 -1.33 -21.88 7.11
CA ALA A 194 -2.13 -20.65 7.06
C ALA A 194 -3.55 -20.87 7.61
N VAL A 195 -4.17 -19.78 8.05
CA VAL A 195 -5.61 -19.73 8.38
C VAL A 195 -6.37 -19.25 7.15
N PHE A 196 -7.50 -19.90 6.85
CA PHE A 196 -8.35 -19.56 5.72
C PHE A 196 -9.73 -19.10 6.18
N PRO A 197 -10.44 -18.27 5.38
CA PRO A 197 -11.82 -17.91 5.64
C PRO A 197 -12.74 -19.13 5.80
N GLN A 198 -13.57 -19.12 6.85
CA GLN A 198 -14.69 -20.03 7.02
C GLN A 198 -15.95 -19.51 6.32
N ALA A 199 -16.13 -18.20 6.25
CA ALA A 199 -17.19 -17.58 5.47
C ALA A 199 -16.77 -16.21 4.98
N THR A 200 -17.24 -15.84 3.80
CA THR A 200 -17.09 -14.49 3.25
C THR A 200 -18.47 -13.99 2.86
N TYR A 201 -18.86 -12.84 3.39
CA TYR A 201 -20.08 -12.12 3.06
C TYR A 201 -19.75 -10.91 2.20
N VAL A 202 -20.56 -10.66 1.19
CA VAL A 202 -20.51 -9.44 0.37
C VAL A 202 -21.88 -8.80 0.44
N ARG A 203 -21.96 -7.60 1.04
CA ARG A 203 -23.19 -6.84 1.29
C ARG A 203 -24.24 -7.63 2.06
N GLY A 204 -23.80 -8.46 3.00
CA GLY A 204 -24.66 -9.29 3.85
C GLY A 204 -25.08 -10.62 3.21
N GLU A 205 -24.76 -10.84 1.94
CA GLU A 205 -25.03 -12.10 1.24
C GLU A 205 -23.81 -13.02 1.31
N LEU A 206 -24.02 -14.31 1.55
CA LEU A 206 -22.94 -15.30 1.63
C LEU A 206 -22.31 -15.51 0.25
N ALA A 207 -21.07 -15.08 0.08
CA ALA A 207 -20.30 -15.18 -1.17
C ALA A 207 -19.42 -16.44 -1.21
N ALA A 208 -18.94 -16.89 -0.05
CA ALA A 208 -18.16 -18.11 0.07
C ALA A 208 -18.38 -18.76 1.44
N GLU A 209 -18.40 -20.09 1.47
CA GLU A 209 -18.41 -20.90 2.68
C GLU A 209 -17.27 -21.92 2.60
N GLY A 210 -16.35 -21.83 3.57
CA GLY A 210 -15.07 -22.51 3.55
C GLY A 210 -14.32 -22.25 2.24
N ARG A 211 -14.11 -23.32 1.46
CA ARG A 211 -13.41 -23.29 0.17
C ARG A 211 -14.36 -23.32 -1.03
N THR A 212 -15.63 -23.01 -0.83
CA THR A 212 -16.63 -23.08 -1.90
C THR A 212 -17.21 -21.69 -2.12
N LEU A 213 -17.17 -21.20 -3.36
CA LEU A 213 -17.91 -20.02 -3.76
C LEU A 213 -19.41 -20.35 -3.84
N VAL A 214 -20.25 -19.49 -3.26
CA VAL A 214 -21.70 -19.68 -3.17
C VAL A 214 -22.39 -18.61 -4.01
N GLY A 215 -23.39 -19.02 -4.80
CA GLY A 215 -24.23 -18.11 -5.58
C GLY A 215 -23.57 -17.51 -6.83
N GLU A 216 -24.25 -16.54 -7.43
CA GLU A 216 -23.71 -15.75 -8.55
C GLU A 216 -22.81 -14.61 -8.05
N ARG A 217 -22.03 -14.00 -8.95
CA ARG A 217 -21.14 -12.89 -8.59
C ARG A 217 -21.95 -11.70 -8.02
N LEU A 218 -21.74 -11.43 -6.73
CA LEU A 218 -22.45 -10.39 -5.97
C LEU A 218 -21.86 -8.97 -6.14
N GLY A 219 -20.74 -8.83 -6.85
CA GLY A 219 -20.05 -7.57 -7.04
C GLY A 219 -20.91 -6.53 -7.76
N LYS A 220 -21.01 -5.33 -7.19
CA LYS A 220 -21.65 -4.16 -7.80
C LYS A 220 -20.67 -2.99 -7.78
N PRO A 221 -20.61 -2.16 -8.85
CA PRO A 221 -19.83 -0.92 -8.83
C PRO A 221 -20.21 -0.08 -7.60
N ILE A 222 -19.20 0.41 -6.88
CA ILE A 222 -19.39 1.37 -5.80
C ILE A 222 -18.99 2.73 -6.37
N ALA A 223 -19.93 3.68 -6.38
CA ALA A 223 -19.62 5.06 -6.73
C ALA A 223 -19.12 5.79 -5.49
N SER A 224 -18.02 6.53 -5.60
CA SER A 224 -17.63 7.48 -4.57
C SER A 224 -18.65 8.62 -4.53
N ARG A 225 -18.92 9.17 -3.34
CA ARG A 225 -19.61 10.46 -3.26
C ARG A 225 -18.60 11.56 -3.61
N SER A 226 -18.61 11.98 -4.88
CA SER A 226 -17.97 13.17 -5.47
C SER A 226 -16.42 13.19 -5.53
N PRO A 227 -15.81 13.27 -6.74
CA PRO A 227 -14.39 13.56 -6.91
C PRO A 227 -14.17 15.07 -6.64
N GLY A 228 -13.50 15.38 -5.54
CA GLY A 228 -13.26 16.77 -5.11
C GLY A 228 -12.94 16.93 -3.61
N SER A 229 -13.07 15.86 -2.83
CA SER A 229 -12.77 15.91 -1.41
C SER A 229 -11.28 16.21 -1.15
N PRO A 230 -10.96 17.10 -0.19
CA PRO A 230 -9.59 17.33 0.24
C PRO A 230 -8.96 16.02 0.73
N VAL A 231 -7.62 15.95 0.74
CA VAL A 231 -6.89 14.82 1.35
C VAL A 231 -7.54 14.51 2.70
N PRO A 232 -8.03 13.28 2.94
CA PRO A 232 -8.66 12.95 4.20
C PRO A 232 -7.70 13.29 5.34
N ALA A 233 -8.14 14.16 6.24
CA ALA A 233 -7.41 14.37 7.48
C ALA A 233 -7.48 13.05 8.25
N LEU A 234 -6.34 12.39 8.45
CA LEU A 234 -6.27 11.39 9.51
C LEU A 234 -6.61 12.12 10.81
N GLY A 235 -7.59 11.63 11.56
CA GLY A 235 -7.89 12.16 12.90
C GLY A 235 -6.59 12.24 13.71
N GLU A 236 -6.46 13.26 14.57
CA GLU A 236 -5.26 13.44 15.38
C GLU A 236 -4.89 12.12 16.05
N ALA A 237 -3.71 11.60 15.71
CA ALA A 237 -3.19 10.41 16.35
C ALA A 237 -2.96 10.76 17.83
N GLY A 238 -3.91 10.37 18.68
CA GLY A 238 -3.66 10.34 20.12
C GLY A 238 -2.40 9.54 20.37
N GLU A 239 -1.57 10.00 21.32
CA GLU A 239 -0.40 9.25 21.71
C GLU A 239 -0.81 7.81 22.04
N PRO A 240 -0.21 6.79 21.39
CA PRO A 240 -0.51 5.41 21.72
C PRO A 240 -0.11 5.17 23.18
N SER A 241 -1.10 4.80 23.99
CA SER A 241 -0.93 4.33 25.37
C SER A 241 -0.03 3.10 25.46
#